data_AF-A0A9D0BEV3-F1
#
_entry.id   AF-A0A9D0BEV3-F1
#
_cell.length_a   1.000
_cell.length_b   1.000
_cell.length_c   1.000
_cell.angle_alpha   90.00
_cell.angle_beta   90.00
_cell.angle_gamma   90.00
#
_symmetry.space_group_name_H-M   'P 1'
#
loop_
_entity.id
_entity.type
_entity.pdbx_description
1 polymer ?
#
loop_
_entity_poly.entity_id
_entity_poly.type
_entity_poly.pdbx_seq_one_letter_code
_entity_poly.pdbx_strand_id
1 'polypeptide(L)' 'GRFHVIECAYGSFERAIPLPAEVDEQGARARYRRGVLTVRLPKKAGARKRRIEVG' A
#
# COMPACT_ATOMS: atom_id res chain seq x y z
N GLY A 1 29.15 -22.50 -5.86
CA GLY A 1 29.71 -22.27 -4.52
C GLY A 1 28.60 -22.48 -3.50
N ARG A 2 28.89 -23.11 -2.37
CA ARG A 2 27.93 -23.26 -1.26
C ARG A 2 27.82 -21.92 -0.53
N PHE A 3 26.60 -21.43 -0.38
CA PHE A 3 26.33 -20.33 0.55
C PHE A 3 26.46 -20.87 1.97
N HIS A 4 27.31 -20.26 2.79
CA HIS A 4 27.49 -20.67 4.19
C HIS A 4 26.41 -20.05 5.11
N VAL A 5 25.91 -18.86 4.78
CA VAL A 5 24.80 -18.17 5.47
C VAL A 5 24.06 -17.27 4.47
N ILE A 6 22.73 -17.19 4.58
CA ILE A 6 21.89 -16.24 3.84
C ILE A 6 21.01 -15.49 4.85
N GLU A 7 21.17 -14.18 4.93
CA GLU A 7 20.47 -13.33 5.91
C GLU A 7 19.35 -12.50 5.27
N CYS A 8 19.36 -12.33 3.94
CA CYS A 8 18.33 -11.62 3.20
C CYS A 8 17.33 -12.59 2.58
N ALA A 9 16.04 -12.33 2.76
CA ALA A 9 15.00 -13.06 2.05
C ALA A 9 15.16 -12.88 0.53
N TYR A 10 15.09 -13.98 -0.22
CA TYR A 10 15.23 -14.02 -1.67
C TYR A 10 14.13 -14.88 -2.31
N GLY A 11 13.86 -14.65 -3.59
CA GLY A 11 12.78 -15.30 -4.33
C GLY A 11 11.58 -14.40 -4.57
N SER A 12 10.53 -14.96 -5.18
CA SER A 12 9.28 -14.27 -5.46
C SER A 12 8.54 -13.93 -4.17
N PHE A 13 7.83 -12.80 -4.14
CA PHE A 13 7.00 -12.41 -3.02
C PHE A 13 5.65 -11.85 -3.49
N GLU A 14 4.63 -12.04 -2.67
CA GLU A 14 3.28 -11.50 -2.85
C GLU A 14 2.76 -10.98 -1.51
N ARG A 15 2.00 -9.88 -1.53
CA ARG A 15 1.32 -9.33 -0.36
C ARG A 15 -0.08 -8.84 -0.74
N ALA A 16 -1.08 -9.27 0.03
CA ALA A 16 -2.42 -8.71 0.02
C ALA A 16 -2.59 -7.81 1.26
N ILE A 17 -3.01 -6.56 1.06
CA ILE A 17 -3.17 -5.58 2.14
C ILE A 17 -4.62 -5.07 2.09
N PRO A 18 -5.43 -5.30 3.12
CA PRO A 18 -6.79 -4.77 3.17
C PRO A 18 -6.75 -3.24 3.31
N LEU A 19 -7.58 -2.56 2.53
CA LEU A 19 -7.66 -1.10 2.55
C LEU A 19 -8.73 -0.64 3.55
N PRO A 20 -8.46 0.42 4.33
CA PRO A 20 -9.40 0.91 5.34
C PRO A 20 -10.55 1.75 4.75
N ALA A 21 -10.55 1.99 3.44
CA ALA A 21 -11.56 2.78 2.73
C ALA A 21 -11.55 2.42 1.24
N GLU A 22 -12.64 2.75 0.55
CA GLU A 22 -12.69 2.67 -0.91
C GLU A 22 -11.73 3.67 -1.56
N VAL A 23 -11.08 3.22 -2.63
CA VAL A 23 -10.07 3.99 -3.38
C VAL A 23 -10.48 4.16 -4.84
N ASP A 24 -10.02 5.25 -5.44
CA ASP A 24 -10.09 5.47 -6.88
C ASP A 24 -8.97 4.69 -7.57
N GLU A 25 -9.35 3.62 -8.26
CA GLU A 25 -8.44 2.73 -8.98
C GLU A 25 -7.76 3.43 -10.17
N GLN A 26 -8.49 4.31 -10.87
CA GLN A 26 -7.97 5.01 -12.05
C GLN A 26 -6.91 6.05 -11.65
N GLY A 27 -7.03 6.62 -10.44
CA GLY A 27 -6.08 7.55 -9.87
C GLY A 27 -4.86 6.91 -9.19
N ALA A 28 -4.75 5.59 -9.15
CA ALA A 28 -3.65 4.89 -8.49
C ALA A 28 -2.29 5.17 -9.14
N ARG A 29 -1.25 5.38 -8.33
CA ARG A 29 0.11 5.64 -8.81
C ARG A 29 1.14 4.87 -8.00
N ALA A 30 2.18 4.35 -8.66
CA ALA A 30 3.28 3.68 -8.01
C ALA A 30 4.62 4.34 -8.36
N ARG A 31 5.56 4.33 -7.41
CA ARG A 31 6.95 4.78 -7.62
C ARG A 31 7.91 3.85 -6.89
N TYR A 32 8.93 3.38 -7.59
CA TYR A 32 10.04 2.64 -7.00
C TYR A 32 11.28 3.54 -6.90
N ARG A 33 11.87 3.65 -5.71
CA ARG A 33 13.09 4.43 -5.50
C ARG A 33 13.88 3.88 -4.32
N ARG A 34 15.18 3.67 -4.52
CA ARG A 34 16.14 3.23 -3.48
C ARG A 34 15.63 2.02 -2.68
N GLY A 35 15.16 0.97 -3.38
CA GLY A 35 14.71 -0.26 -2.72
C GLY A 35 13.25 -0.25 -2.24
N VAL A 36 12.55 0.89 -2.31
CA VAL A 36 11.18 1.02 -1.76
C VAL A 36 10.16 1.24 -2.86
N LEU A 37 9.13 0.39 -2.90
CA LEU A 37 7.92 0.59 -3.69
C LEU A 37 6.91 1.40 -2.88
N THR A 38 6.60 2.61 -3.34
CA THR A 38 5.53 3.45 -2.79
C THR A 38 4.31 3.38 -3.70
N VAL A 39 3.18 2.90 -3.18
CA VAL A 39 1.88 2.89 -3.87
C VAL A 39 0.99 3.96 -3.25
N ARG A 40 0.47 4.88 -4.07
CA ARG A 40 -0.47 5.93 -3.68
C ARG A 40 -1.83 5.63 -4.27
N LEU A 41 -2.82 5.46 -3.39
CA LEU A 41 -4.21 5.18 -3.72
C LEU A 41 -5.08 6.34 -3.23
N PRO A 42 -5.60 7.20 -4.12
CA PRO A 42 -6.55 8.24 -3.73
C PRO A 42 -7.82 7.61 -3.17
N LYS A 43 -8.41 8.20 -2.13
CA LYS A 43 -9.72 7.76 -1.62
C LYS A 43 -10.82 8.18 -2.60
N LYS A 44 -11.86 7.35 -2.76
CA LYS A 44 -13.05 7.80 -3.51
C LYS A 44 -13.69 9.00 -2.83
N ALA A 45 -14.14 9.96 -3.63
CA ALA A 45 -14.94 11.08 -3.16
C ALA A 45 -16.31 10.54 -2.69
N GLY A 46 -16.64 10.73 -1.42
CA GLY A 46 -17.88 10.19 -0.83
C GLY A 46 -17.75 9.70 0.60
N ALA A 47 -16.53 9.46 1.09
CA ALA A 47 -16.26 9.27 2.52
C ALA A 47 -16.35 10.60 3.30
N ARG A 48 -17.49 11.30 3.18
CA ARG A 48 -17.83 12.42 4.07
C ARG A 48 -17.99 11.83 5.46
N LYS A 49 -17.01 12.07 6.35
CA LYS A 49 -17.24 11.95 7.78
C LYS A 49 -18.42 12.86 8.10
N ARG A 50 -19.58 12.29 8.46
CA ARG A 50 -20.68 13.06 9.03
C ARG A 50 -20.14 13.70 10.30
N ARG A 51 -20.03 15.03 10.32
CA ARG A 51 -19.78 15.76 11.56
C ARG A 51 -21.07 15.63 12.38
N ILE A 52 -20.99 14.93 13.50
CA ILE A 52 -22.09 14.90 14.47
C ILE A 52 -21.77 15.99 15.48
N GLU A 53 -22.60 17.04 15.54
CA GLU A 53 -22.56 17.99 16.65
C GLU A 53 -23.23 17.33 17.86
N VAL A 54 -22.52 17.30 18.98
CA VAL A 54 -23.08 16.90 20.28
C VAL A 54 -23.48 18.19 20.97
N GLY A 55 -24.78 18.36 21.18
CA GLY A 55 -25.37 19.40 22.04
C GLY A 55 -25.55 18.93 23.47
#